data_AF-A0A6P6IEK0-F1
#
_entry.id   AF-A0A6P6IEK0-F1
#
_cell.length_a   1.000
_cell.length_b   1.000
_cell.length_c   1.000
_cell.angle_alpha   90.00
_cell.angle_beta   90.00
_cell.angle_gamma   90.00
#
_symmetry.space_group_name_H-M   'P 1'
#
loop_
_entity.id
_entity.type
_entity.pdbx_description
1 polymer ?
#
loop_
_entity_poly.entity_id
_entity_poly.type
_entity_poly.pdbx_seq_one_letter_code
_entity_poly.pdbx_strand_id
1 'polypeptide(L)'
;MPFPFGKSHKSPADIVKNLKESMAVLEKQDISDKKAEKATEEVSKNLVAMKEILYGTNEKEPQTEAVAQLAQELYNSGLLSTLVADLQLIDFEGKKDVAQIFNNILRRQIGTRTPTVEYICTQQNILFMLLKGYESPEIALNCGIMLRECIRHEPLAKIILWSEQFYDFFRYVEMSTFDIASDAFATFKDLLTRHKLLSAEFLEQHYDKFFSEYEKLLHSENYVTKRQSLKLLGELLLDRHNFTIMTKYISKPENLKLMMNLLRDKSRNIQFEAFHVFKHLGLRFGGDEVGAADKAVGGASGPAQGKLPDEAAPQPVSSPSSLTMSFPRLRSSGVGHHSSSAESYIPTGDHTARL
;
A
#
# COMPACT_ATOMS: atom_id res chain seq x y z
N MET A 1 -40.37 -41.47 -12.35
CA MET A 1 -39.67 -40.23 -12.75
C MET A 1 -38.81 -39.78 -11.58
N PRO A 2 -37.49 -39.61 -11.73
CA PRO A 2 -36.66 -39.09 -10.65
C PRO A 2 -36.91 -37.60 -10.51
N PHE A 3 -37.18 -37.15 -9.28
CA PHE A 3 -37.25 -35.75 -8.89
C PHE A 3 -35.89 -35.06 -9.13
N PRO A 4 -35.83 -33.85 -9.71
CA PRO A 4 -34.60 -33.11 -9.77
C PRO A 4 -34.33 -32.53 -8.38
N PHE A 5 -33.29 -33.02 -7.71
CA PHE A 5 -32.71 -32.35 -6.54
C PHE A 5 -32.13 -31.00 -7.00
N GLY A 6 -32.95 -29.96 -6.97
CA GLY A 6 -32.46 -28.59 -7.03
C GLY A 6 -31.59 -28.34 -5.81
N LYS A 7 -30.33 -27.95 -6.02
CA LYS A 7 -29.47 -27.44 -4.94
C LYS A 7 -30.26 -26.36 -4.20
N SER A 8 -30.59 -26.60 -2.93
CA SER A 8 -31.22 -25.59 -2.08
C SER A 8 -30.31 -24.37 -2.03
N HIS A 9 -30.71 -23.28 -2.70
CA HIS A 9 -30.03 -22.00 -2.58
C HIS A 9 -30.26 -21.49 -1.16
N LYS A 10 -29.22 -21.59 -0.31
CA LYS A 10 -29.24 -21.01 1.04
C LYS A 10 -29.40 -19.49 0.92
N SER A 11 -30.22 -18.89 1.78
CA SER A 11 -30.34 -17.43 1.81
C SER A 11 -29.05 -16.80 2.35
N PRO A 12 -28.78 -15.50 2.06
CA PRO A 12 -27.63 -14.80 2.66
C PRO A 12 -27.59 -14.88 4.19
N ALA A 13 -28.75 -14.80 4.85
CA ALA A 13 -28.87 -14.92 6.30
C ALA A 13 -28.51 -16.32 6.80
N ASP A 14 -28.95 -17.38 6.10
CA ASP A 14 -28.61 -18.76 6.46
C ASP A 14 -27.10 -19.00 6.31
N ILE A 15 -26.46 -18.45 5.27
CA ILE A 15 -25.01 -18.57 5.06
C ILE A 15 -24.25 -17.91 6.22
N VAL A 16 -24.61 -16.68 6.57
CA VAL A 16 -23.99 -15.95 7.69
C VAL A 16 -24.16 -16.71 9.01
N LYS A 17 -25.37 -17.19 9.29
CA LYS A 17 -25.67 -17.97 10.50
C LYS A 17 -24.84 -19.25 10.56
N ASN A 18 -24.84 -20.05 9.49
CA ASN A 18 -24.10 -21.31 9.43
C ASN A 18 -22.60 -21.09 9.59
N LEU A 19 -22.06 -20.04 8.95
CA LEU A 19 -20.64 -19.71 9.05
C LEU A 19 -20.28 -19.29 10.47
N LYS A 20 -21.10 -18.46 11.12
CA LYS A 20 -20.91 -18.06 12.53
C LYS A 20 -20.93 -19.27 13.48
N GLU A 21 -21.88 -20.18 13.31
CA GLU A 21 -21.98 -21.41 14.12
C GLU A 21 -20.77 -22.33 13.89
N SER A 22 -20.30 -22.46 12.65
CA SER A 22 -19.13 -23.29 12.31
C SER A 22 -17.83 -22.72 12.87
N MET A 23 -17.65 -21.39 12.82
CA MET A 23 -16.52 -20.72 13.47
C MET A 23 -16.51 -20.93 14.98
N ALA A 24 -17.68 -20.82 15.63
CA ALA A 24 -17.81 -21.07 17.07
C ALA A 24 -17.53 -22.54 17.47
N VAL A 25 -17.60 -23.50 16.53
CA VAL A 25 -17.13 -24.87 16.76
C VAL A 25 -15.60 -24.93 16.71
N LEU A 26 -14.97 -24.27 15.72
CA LEU A 26 -13.51 -24.26 15.57
C LEU A 26 -12.79 -23.55 16.73
N GLU A 27 -13.43 -22.56 17.35
CA GLU A 27 -12.89 -21.86 18.53
C GLU A 27 -12.77 -22.74 19.79
N LYS A 28 -13.51 -23.86 19.86
CA LYS A 28 -13.53 -24.71 21.06
C LYS A 28 -12.27 -25.58 21.14
N GLN A 29 -11.58 -25.51 22.28
CA GLN A 29 -10.33 -26.23 22.51
C GLN A 29 -10.50 -27.76 22.65
N ASP A 30 -11.67 -28.24 23.08
CA ASP A 30 -11.95 -29.67 23.32
C ASP A 30 -12.97 -30.24 22.30
N ILE A 31 -12.61 -30.26 21.02
CA ILE A 31 -13.44 -30.88 19.97
C ILE A 31 -12.76 -32.13 19.40
N SER A 32 -13.55 -33.17 19.12
CA SER A 32 -13.05 -34.36 18.43
C SER A 32 -12.64 -34.00 16.99
N ASP A 33 -11.58 -34.61 16.47
CA ASP A 33 -11.06 -34.40 15.11
C ASP A 33 -12.14 -34.45 14.03
N LYS A 34 -13.05 -35.44 14.11
CA LYS A 34 -14.16 -35.59 13.15
C LYS A 34 -15.13 -34.39 13.13
N LYS A 35 -15.32 -33.72 14.28
CA LYS A 35 -16.15 -32.51 14.37
C LYS A 35 -15.39 -31.29 13.87
N ALA A 36 -14.08 -31.20 14.15
CA ALA A 36 -13.22 -30.15 13.64
C ALA A 36 -13.17 -30.17 12.10
N GLU A 37 -12.89 -31.33 11.51
CA GLU A 37 -12.83 -31.51 10.05
C GLU A 37 -14.14 -31.13 9.38
N LYS A 38 -15.28 -31.55 9.94
CA LYS A 38 -16.60 -31.18 9.44
C LYS A 38 -16.86 -29.67 9.56
N ALA A 39 -16.45 -29.03 10.65
CA ALA A 39 -16.60 -27.59 10.83
C ALA A 39 -15.75 -26.82 9.83
N THR A 40 -14.49 -27.24 9.59
CA THR A 40 -13.62 -26.66 8.56
C THR A 40 -14.25 -26.78 7.18
N GLU A 41 -14.78 -27.95 6.81
CA GLU A 41 -15.43 -28.15 5.50
C GLU A 41 -16.68 -27.24 5.33
N GLU A 42 -17.47 -27.05 6.39
CA GLU A 42 -18.60 -26.12 6.38
C GLU A 42 -18.16 -24.66 6.30
N VAL A 43 -17.08 -24.27 7.00
CA VAL A 43 -16.51 -22.92 6.88
C VAL A 43 -16.12 -22.65 5.43
N SER A 44 -15.35 -23.53 4.79
CA SER A 44 -14.93 -23.35 3.39
C SER A 44 -16.13 -23.29 2.44
N LYS A 45 -17.13 -24.17 2.58
CA LYS A 45 -18.36 -24.16 1.76
C LYS A 45 -19.14 -22.85 1.89
N ASN A 46 -19.31 -22.34 3.11
CA ASN A 46 -20.09 -21.11 3.34
C ASN A 46 -19.31 -19.86 2.88
N LEU A 47 -17.97 -19.85 2.97
CA LEU A 47 -17.13 -18.78 2.41
C LEU A 47 -17.24 -18.73 0.87
N VAL A 48 -17.18 -19.87 0.19
CA VAL A 48 -17.38 -19.92 -1.27
C VAL A 48 -18.78 -19.43 -1.65
N ALA A 49 -19.82 -19.90 -0.95
CA ALA A 49 -21.19 -19.44 -1.21
C ALA A 49 -21.35 -17.91 -0.99
N MET A 50 -20.68 -17.36 0.03
CA MET A 50 -20.66 -15.92 0.28
C MET A 50 -19.96 -15.16 -0.86
N LYS A 51 -18.85 -15.69 -1.37
CA LYS A 51 -18.17 -15.12 -2.55
C LYS A 51 -19.05 -15.14 -3.80
N GLU A 52 -19.75 -16.24 -4.06
CA GLU A 52 -20.65 -16.33 -5.22
C GLU A 52 -21.77 -15.27 -5.17
N ILE A 53 -22.25 -14.92 -3.97
CA ILE A 53 -23.20 -13.80 -3.82
C ILE A 53 -22.56 -12.46 -4.20
N LEU A 54 -21.29 -12.24 -3.85
CA LEU A 54 -20.58 -10.96 -4.04
C LEU A 54 -20.00 -10.76 -5.43
N TYR A 55 -19.54 -11.83 -6.07
CA TYR A 55 -18.85 -11.80 -7.37
C TYR A 55 -19.71 -12.39 -8.50
N GLY A 56 -20.81 -13.06 -8.17
CA GLY A 56 -21.62 -13.80 -9.12
C GLY A 56 -20.97 -15.13 -9.48
N THR A 57 -21.59 -15.83 -10.41
CA THR A 57 -21.03 -17.03 -11.05
C THR A 57 -20.77 -16.74 -12.52
N ASN A 58 -20.11 -17.67 -13.22
CA ASN A 58 -19.84 -17.53 -14.66
C ASN A 58 -21.10 -17.31 -15.51
N GLU A 59 -22.29 -17.59 -14.96
CA GLU A 59 -23.58 -17.48 -15.65
C GLU A 59 -24.48 -16.36 -15.11
N LYS A 60 -24.22 -15.81 -13.92
CA LYS A 60 -25.11 -14.86 -13.24
C LYS A 60 -24.34 -13.76 -12.53
N GLU A 61 -24.69 -12.52 -12.83
CA GLU A 61 -24.19 -11.35 -12.11
C GLU A 61 -24.70 -11.31 -10.65
N PRO A 62 -23.95 -10.67 -9.73
CA PRO A 62 -24.39 -10.44 -8.36
C PRO A 62 -25.75 -9.75 -8.29
N GLN A 63 -26.70 -10.33 -7.55
CA GLN A 63 -27.98 -9.69 -7.28
C GLN A 63 -27.83 -8.63 -6.20
N THR A 64 -28.11 -7.36 -6.53
CA THR A 64 -27.97 -6.21 -5.62
C THR A 64 -28.67 -6.41 -4.27
N GLU A 65 -29.88 -6.99 -4.28
CA GLU A 65 -30.64 -7.28 -3.06
C GLU A 65 -29.96 -8.33 -2.18
N ALA A 66 -29.40 -9.40 -2.78
CA ALA A 66 -28.68 -10.44 -2.05
C ALA A 66 -27.40 -9.90 -1.42
N VAL A 67 -26.65 -9.05 -2.14
CA VAL A 67 -25.47 -8.35 -1.59
C VAL A 67 -25.87 -7.42 -0.44
N ALA A 68 -26.99 -6.71 -0.58
CA ALA A 68 -27.49 -5.82 0.46
C ALA A 68 -27.88 -6.57 1.74
N GLN A 69 -28.60 -7.68 1.58
CA GLN A 69 -28.98 -8.56 2.69
C GLN A 69 -27.74 -9.17 3.36
N LEU A 70 -26.81 -9.71 2.56
CA LEU A 70 -25.56 -10.28 3.07
C LEU A 70 -24.77 -9.28 3.92
N ALA A 71 -24.57 -8.07 3.39
CA ALA A 71 -23.86 -7.02 4.11
C ALA A 71 -24.55 -6.64 5.44
N GLN A 72 -25.88 -6.52 5.44
CA GLN A 72 -26.63 -6.22 6.66
C GLN A 72 -26.46 -7.31 7.72
N GLU A 73 -26.55 -8.58 7.31
CA GLU A 73 -26.36 -9.73 8.20
C GLU A 73 -24.93 -9.83 8.73
N LEU A 74 -23.92 -9.51 7.90
CA LEU A 74 -22.52 -9.45 8.32
C LEU A 74 -22.29 -8.43 9.44
N TYR A 75 -22.95 -7.27 9.38
CA TYR A 75 -22.86 -6.25 10.44
C TYR A 75 -23.63 -6.67 11.70
N ASN A 76 -24.86 -7.13 11.55
CA ASN A 76 -25.74 -7.47 12.67
C ASN A 76 -25.21 -8.66 13.49
N SER A 77 -24.62 -9.66 12.84
CA SER A 77 -24.08 -10.87 13.48
C SER A 77 -22.67 -10.69 14.05
N GLY A 78 -22.00 -9.57 13.75
CA GLY A 78 -20.59 -9.35 14.04
C GLY A 78 -19.66 -10.36 13.37
N LEU A 79 -20.12 -11.04 12.30
CA LEU A 79 -19.35 -12.11 11.66
C LEU A 79 -18.04 -11.58 11.04
N LEU A 80 -18.01 -10.36 10.51
CA LEU A 80 -16.76 -9.75 10.03
C LEU A 80 -15.67 -9.69 11.12
N SER A 81 -16.06 -9.40 12.37
CA SER A 81 -15.11 -9.36 13.48
C SER A 81 -14.60 -10.76 13.83
N THR A 82 -15.49 -11.77 13.85
CA THR A 82 -15.12 -13.17 14.11
C THR A 82 -14.18 -13.71 13.03
N LEU A 83 -14.46 -13.48 11.76
CA LEU A 83 -13.60 -13.97 10.67
C LEU A 83 -12.18 -13.39 10.74
N VAL A 84 -12.03 -12.16 11.22
CA VAL A 84 -10.71 -11.54 11.44
C VAL A 84 -10.04 -12.08 12.71
N ALA A 85 -10.77 -12.20 13.82
CA ALA A 85 -10.24 -12.69 15.10
C ALA A 85 -9.73 -14.14 14.98
N ASP A 86 -10.47 -14.97 14.27
CA ASP A 86 -10.24 -16.41 14.17
C ASP A 86 -9.63 -16.83 12.83
N LEU A 87 -9.05 -15.87 12.10
CA LEU A 87 -8.47 -16.09 10.77
C LEU A 87 -7.44 -17.23 10.77
N GLN A 88 -6.72 -17.42 11.88
CA GLN A 88 -5.76 -18.51 12.06
C GLN A 88 -6.37 -19.91 12.00
N LEU A 89 -7.64 -20.07 12.41
CA LEU A 89 -8.36 -21.35 12.45
C LEU A 89 -8.90 -21.77 11.07
N ILE A 90 -8.96 -20.83 10.12
CA ILE A 90 -9.50 -21.05 8.77
C ILE A 90 -8.42 -21.70 7.90
N ASP A 91 -8.81 -22.56 6.96
CA ASP A 91 -7.88 -23.19 6.02
C ASP A 91 -7.22 -22.17 5.06
N PHE A 92 -6.19 -22.60 4.33
CA PHE A 92 -5.38 -21.70 3.50
C PHE A 92 -6.18 -20.98 2.40
N GLU A 93 -7.09 -21.68 1.70
CA GLU A 93 -7.94 -21.03 0.68
C GLU A 93 -9.04 -20.20 1.35
N GLY A 94 -9.62 -20.69 2.46
CA GLY A 94 -10.58 -19.93 3.24
C GLY A 94 -10.05 -18.58 3.73
N LYS A 95 -8.78 -18.49 4.15
CA LYS A 95 -8.14 -17.20 4.53
C LYS A 95 -8.15 -16.20 3.38
N LYS A 96 -7.90 -16.65 2.15
CA LYS A 96 -7.95 -15.80 0.94
C LYS A 96 -9.37 -15.36 0.63
N ASP A 97 -10.33 -16.28 0.78
CA ASP A 97 -11.74 -15.99 0.56
C ASP A 97 -12.26 -14.94 1.55
N VAL A 98 -11.87 -15.04 2.84
CA VAL A 98 -12.16 -14.01 3.85
C VAL A 98 -11.63 -12.64 3.41
N ALA A 99 -10.38 -12.56 2.96
CA ALA A 99 -9.80 -11.29 2.52
C ALA A 99 -10.54 -10.71 1.30
N GLN A 100 -10.96 -11.55 0.35
CA GLN A 100 -11.74 -11.12 -0.81
C GLN A 100 -13.13 -10.60 -0.42
N ILE A 101 -13.86 -11.36 0.41
CA ILE A 101 -15.18 -10.99 0.95
C ILE A 101 -15.08 -9.67 1.71
N PHE A 102 -14.12 -9.56 2.64
CA PHE A 102 -13.90 -8.38 3.45
C PHE A 102 -13.66 -7.15 2.57
N ASN A 103 -12.76 -7.25 1.59
CA ASN A 103 -12.44 -6.14 0.69
C ASN A 103 -13.61 -5.76 -0.22
N ASN A 104 -14.40 -6.73 -0.69
CA ASN A 104 -15.59 -6.45 -1.51
C ASN A 104 -16.63 -5.68 -0.70
N ILE A 105 -16.99 -6.16 0.49
CA ILE A 105 -17.96 -5.50 1.37
C ILE A 105 -17.43 -4.13 1.79
N LEU A 106 -16.14 -3.98 2.07
CA LEU A 106 -15.54 -2.69 2.44
C LEU A 106 -15.70 -1.63 1.34
N ARG A 107 -15.59 -2.02 0.06
CA ARG A 107 -15.77 -1.12 -1.08
C ARG A 107 -17.22 -0.78 -1.40
N ARG A 108 -18.20 -1.43 -0.73
CA ARG A 108 -19.62 -1.25 -1.01
C ARG A 108 -20.05 0.19 -0.70
N GLN A 109 -20.79 0.78 -1.64
CA GLN A 109 -21.36 2.13 -1.53
C GLN A 109 -22.89 2.10 -1.62
N ILE A 110 -23.53 2.99 -0.86
CA ILE A 110 -24.97 3.27 -0.97
C ILE A 110 -25.11 4.80 -1.12
N GLY A 111 -25.31 5.25 -2.36
CA GLY A 111 -25.16 6.65 -2.70
C GLY A 111 -23.72 7.11 -2.46
N THR A 112 -23.54 8.13 -1.62
CA THR A 112 -22.22 8.64 -1.22
C THR A 112 -21.66 8.00 0.05
N ARG A 113 -22.45 7.14 0.71
CA ARG A 113 -22.05 6.49 1.98
C ARG A 113 -21.29 5.20 1.73
N THR A 114 -20.40 4.88 2.67
CA THR A 114 -19.63 3.63 2.71
C THR A 114 -19.98 2.89 4.01
N PRO A 115 -21.07 2.09 4.04
CA PRO A 115 -21.60 1.53 5.29
C PRO A 115 -20.60 0.69 6.08
N THR A 116 -19.72 -0.03 5.40
CA THR A 116 -18.69 -0.86 6.04
C THR A 116 -17.63 -0.02 6.74
N VAL A 117 -17.27 1.13 6.15
CA VAL A 117 -16.34 2.08 6.79
C VAL A 117 -16.98 2.63 8.06
N GLU A 118 -18.25 3.03 7.98
CA GLU A 118 -19.01 3.50 9.16
C GLU A 118 -19.11 2.42 10.24
N TYR A 119 -19.37 1.16 9.86
CA TYR A 119 -19.38 0.02 10.78
C TYR A 119 -18.03 -0.17 11.46
N ILE A 120 -16.92 -0.19 10.71
CA ILE A 120 -15.56 -0.37 11.27
C ILE A 120 -15.18 0.81 12.18
N CYS A 121 -15.61 2.04 11.88
CA CYS A 121 -15.43 3.18 12.79
C CYS A 121 -16.04 2.95 14.18
N THR A 122 -17.14 2.16 14.27
CA THR A 122 -17.75 1.74 15.54
C THR A 122 -17.15 0.46 16.12
N GLN A 123 -16.45 -0.32 15.31
CA GLN A 123 -15.83 -1.60 15.66
C GLN A 123 -14.31 -1.58 15.39
N GLN A 124 -13.63 -0.58 15.95
CA GLN A 124 -12.21 -0.28 15.65
C GLN A 124 -11.27 -1.44 15.98
N ASN A 125 -11.67 -2.34 16.88
CA ASN A 125 -10.90 -3.54 17.21
C ASN A 125 -10.58 -4.41 15.98
N ILE A 126 -11.41 -4.38 14.93
CA ILE A 126 -11.12 -5.05 13.66
C ILE A 126 -9.78 -4.58 13.08
N LEU A 127 -9.53 -3.27 13.07
CA LEU A 127 -8.27 -2.70 12.55
C LEU A 127 -7.06 -3.13 13.38
N PHE A 128 -7.21 -3.17 14.71
CA PHE A 128 -6.12 -3.56 15.61
C PHE A 128 -5.83 -5.07 15.57
N MET A 129 -6.84 -5.91 15.36
CA MET A 129 -6.64 -7.35 15.11
C MET A 129 -5.91 -7.58 13.78
N LEU A 130 -6.28 -6.85 12.72
CA LEU A 130 -5.57 -6.91 11.43
C LEU A 130 -4.11 -6.46 11.58
N LEU A 131 -3.86 -5.35 12.28
CA LEU A 131 -2.50 -4.84 12.52
C LEU A 131 -1.67 -5.85 13.32
N LYS A 132 -2.22 -6.38 14.42
CA LYS A 132 -1.54 -7.39 15.24
C LYS A 132 -1.30 -8.69 14.47
N GLY A 133 -2.08 -8.97 13.43
CA GLY A 133 -1.90 -10.12 12.55
C GLY A 133 -0.52 -10.22 11.90
N TYR A 134 0.25 -9.12 11.79
CA TYR A 134 1.65 -9.16 11.37
C TYR A 134 2.56 -10.00 12.29
N GLU A 135 2.17 -10.21 13.56
CA GLU A 135 2.89 -11.05 14.51
C GLU A 135 2.71 -12.56 14.24
N SER A 136 1.72 -12.93 13.41
CA SER A 136 1.35 -14.31 13.13
C SER A 136 1.66 -14.66 11.67
N PRO A 137 2.77 -15.39 11.39
CA PRO A 137 3.26 -15.61 10.03
C PRO A 137 2.24 -16.22 9.06
N GLU A 138 1.37 -17.11 9.55
CA GLU A 138 0.36 -17.81 8.74
C GLU A 138 -0.76 -16.90 8.20
N ILE A 139 -1.00 -15.75 8.85
CA ILE A 139 -2.08 -14.82 8.49
C ILE A 139 -1.58 -13.42 8.12
N ALA A 140 -0.32 -13.09 8.40
CA ALA A 140 0.24 -11.75 8.23
C ALA A 140 -0.06 -11.13 6.86
N LEU A 141 0.15 -11.87 5.77
CA LEU A 141 -0.10 -11.35 4.41
C LEU A 141 -1.59 -11.15 4.11
N ASN A 142 -2.47 -12.01 4.63
CA ASN A 142 -3.92 -11.83 4.50
C ASN A 142 -4.40 -10.59 5.28
N CYS A 143 -3.88 -10.41 6.50
CA CYS A 143 -4.12 -9.22 7.30
C CYS A 143 -3.61 -7.96 6.61
N GLY A 144 -2.41 -7.98 6.03
CA GLY A 144 -1.85 -6.86 5.26
C GLY A 144 -2.71 -6.47 4.07
N ILE A 145 -3.24 -7.44 3.32
CA ILE A 145 -4.17 -7.21 2.20
C ILE A 145 -5.45 -6.49 2.67
N MET A 146 -6.08 -6.97 3.74
CA MET A 146 -7.30 -6.36 4.29
C MET A 146 -7.05 -4.99 4.91
N LEU A 147 -5.93 -4.84 5.64
CA LEU A 147 -5.54 -3.58 6.28
C LEU A 147 -5.23 -2.51 5.25
N ARG A 148 -4.52 -2.86 4.16
CA ARG A 148 -4.28 -1.92 3.05
C ARG A 148 -5.56 -1.51 2.34
N GLU A 149 -6.58 -2.35 2.29
CA GLU A 149 -7.88 -1.94 1.77
C GLU A 149 -8.59 -0.97 2.74
N CYS A 150 -8.52 -1.21 4.06
CA CYS A 150 -9.06 -0.30 5.08
C CYS A 150 -8.48 1.11 4.96
N ILE A 151 -7.14 1.23 4.88
CA ILE A 151 -6.47 2.55 4.87
C ILE A 151 -6.71 3.34 3.58
N ARG A 152 -7.37 2.78 2.57
CA ARG A 152 -7.85 3.57 1.42
C ARG A 152 -8.92 4.58 1.82
N HIS A 153 -9.60 4.33 2.93
CA HIS A 153 -10.59 5.22 3.51
C HIS A 153 -9.94 6.06 4.62
N GLU A 154 -9.96 7.38 4.45
CA GLU A 154 -9.32 8.32 5.38
C GLU A 154 -9.74 8.14 6.85
N PRO A 155 -11.03 7.88 7.20
CA PRO A 155 -11.42 7.65 8.59
C PRO A 155 -10.71 6.45 9.24
N LEU A 156 -10.53 5.36 8.50
CA LEU A 156 -9.89 4.14 9.02
C LEU A 156 -8.37 4.31 9.10
N ALA A 157 -7.77 4.96 8.10
CA ALA A 157 -6.36 5.34 8.13
C ALA A 157 -6.06 6.23 9.35
N LYS A 158 -6.95 7.19 9.68
CA LYS A 158 -6.81 8.06 10.85
C LYS A 158 -6.81 7.26 12.15
N ILE A 159 -7.72 6.30 12.32
CA ILE A 159 -7.77 5.44 13.52
C ILE A 159 -6.44 4.73 13.73
N ILE A 160 -5.87 4.13 12.67
CA ILE A 160 -4.59 3.40 12.79
C ILE A 160 -3.44 4.38 13.03
N LEU A 161 -3.31 5.41 12.20
CA LEU A 161 -2.16 6.33 12.23
C LEU A 161 -2.04 7.06 13.57
N TRP A 162 -3.16 7.42 14.19
CA TRP A 162 -3.19 8.13 15.48
C TRP A 162 -3.20 7.21 16.71
N SER A 163 -3.09 5.90 16.51
CA SER A 163 -3.03 4.94 17.59
C SER A 163 -1.59 4.68 18.05
N GLU A 164 -1.41 4.25 19.30
CA GLU A 164 -0.10 3.81 19.78
C GLU A 164 0.41 2.57 19.02
N GLN A 165 -0.51 1.72 18.55
CA GLN A 165 -0.23 0.52 17.74
C GLN A 165 0.40 0.86 16.39
N PHE A 166 0.27 2.09 15.88
CA PHE A 166 1.01 2.52 14.69
C PHE A 166 2.52 2.33 14.85
N TYR A 167 3.06 2.53 16.05
CA TYR A 167 4.49 2.41 16.29
C TYR A 167 4.99 0.96 16.23
N ASP A 168 4.09 -0.04 16.26
CA ASP A 168 4.46 -1.43 16.04
C ASP A 168 5.00 -1.67 14.62
N PHE A 169 4.67 -0.81 13.64
CA PHE A 169 5.26 -0.90 12.30
C PHE A 169 6.78 -0.77 12.31
N PHE A 170 7.38 0.03 13.21
CA PHE A 170 8.84 0.13 13.32
C PHE A 170 9.50 -1.21 13.69
N ARG A 171 8.77 -2.08 14.39
CA ARG A 171 9.19 -3.45 14.65
C ARG A 171 8.85 -4.39 13.49
N TYR A 172 7.66 -4.26 12.90
CA TYR A 172 7.22 -5.15 11.82
C TYR A 172 8.07 -5.03 10.55
N VAL A 173 8.54 -3.82 10.20
CA VAL A 173 9.43 -3.60 9.03
C VAL A 173 10.85 -4.13 9.24
N GLU A 174 11.21 -4.51 10.46
CA GLU A 174 12.51 -5.09 10.83
C GLU A 174 12.41 -6.60 11.11
N MET A 175 11.27 -7.23 10.80
CA MET A 175 11.14 -8.68 10.94
C MET A 175 12.13 -9.42 10.03
N SER A 176 12.62 -10.57 10.50
CA SER A 176 13.55 -11.42 9.76
C SER A 176 12.90 -12.08 8.53
N THR A 177 11.58 -12.28 8.56
CA THR A 177 10.80 -12.81 7.45
C THR A 177 10.56 -11.72 6.40
N PHE A 178 11.31 -11.77 5.30
CA PHE A 178 11.40 -10.69 4.32
C PHE A 178 10.07 -10.29 3.67
N ASP A 179 9.23 -11.26 3.32
CA ASP A 179 7.91 -11.03 2.71
C ASP A 179 6.97 -10.29 3.68
N ILE A 180 6.93 -10.71 4.95
CA ILE A 180 6.14 -10.04 6.01
C ILE A 180 6.66 -8.62 6.25
N ALA A 181 7.99 -8.45 6.42
CA ALA A 181 8.59 -7.14 6.65
C ALA A 181 8.34 -6.17 5.48
N SER A 182 8.45 -6.68 4.24
CA SER A 182 8.19 -5.89 3.03
C SER A 182 6.71 -5.51 2.89
N ASP A 183 5.81 -6.43 3.22
CA ASP A 183 4.36 -6.18 3.23
C ASP A 183 3.98 -5.15 4.31
N ALA A 184 4.54 -5.27 5.52
CA ALA A 184 4.38 -4.30 6.60
C ALA A 184 4.90 -2.92 6.18
N PHE A 185 6.05 -2.86 5.50
CA PHE A 185 6.60 -1.59 4.99
C PHE A 185 5.69 -0.96 3.94
N ALA A 186 5.06 -1.77 3.07
CA ALA A 186 4.10 -1.25 2.10
C ALA A 186 2.89 -0.60 2.80
N THR A 187 2.36 -1.23 3.85
CA THR A 187 1.26 -0.68 4.66
C THR A 187 1.67 0.58 5.42
N PHE A 188 2.84 0.57 6.05
CA PHE A 188 3.44 1.72 6.75
C PHE A 188 3.62 2.92 5.81
N LYS A 189 4.18 2.69 4.63
CA LYS A 189 4.33 3.70 3.58
C LYS A 189 2.98 4.26 3.15
N ASP A 190 1.99 3.40 2.92
CA ASP A 190 0.67 3.81 2.42
C ASP A 190 -0.05 4.71 3.44
N LEU A 191 0.00 4.36 4.73
CA LEU A 191 -0.49 5.21 5.83
C LEU A 191 0.13 6.61 5.82
N LEU A 192 1.45 6.70 5.61
CA LEU A 192 2.19 7.96 5.63
C LEU A 192 2.09 8.78 4.35
N THR A 193 1.57 8.23 3.24
CA THR A 193 1.67 8.90 1.93
C THR A 193 0.36 9.03 1.16
N ARG A 194 -0.68 8.27 1.50
CA ARG A 194 -1.97 8.31 0.79
C ARG A 194 -2.78 9.57 1.11
N HIS A 195 -3.13 9.75 2.37
CA HIS A 195 -3.97 10.86 2.82
C HIS A 195 -3.07 12.02 3.26
N LYS A 196 -2.74 12.90 2.31
CA LYS A 196 -1.68 13.90 2.46
C LYS A 196 -1.85 14.83 3.66
N LEU A 197 -3.06 15.37 3.84
CA LEU A 197 -3.36 16.30 4.94
C LEU A 197 -3.32 15.58 6.29
N LEU A 198 -3.93 14.39 6.38
CA LEU A 198 -3.92 13.56 7.58
C LEU A 198 -2.48 13.19 8.01
N SER A 199 -1.64 12.77 7.06
CA SER A 199 -0.25 12.40 7.34
C SER A 199 0.58 13.61 7.76
N ALA A 200 0.43 14.76 7.07
CA ALA A 200 1.12 15.99 7.45
C ALA A 200 0.75 16.43 8.88
N GLU A 201 -0.55 16.43 9.21
CA GLU A 201 -1.03 16.75 10.56
C GLU A 201 -0.44 15.81 11.62
N PHE A 202 -0.45 14.50 11.35
CA PHE A 202 0.13 13.50 12.25
C PHE A 202 1.63 13.72 12.48
N LEU A 203 2.40 13.88 11.39
CA LEU A 203 3.85 14.05 11.43
C LEU A 203 4.27 15.35 12.13
N GLU A 204 3.48 16.42 11.99
CA GLU A 204 3.73 17.68 12.68
C GLU A 204 3.52 17.53 14.20
N GLN A 205 2.40 16.91 14.62
CA GLN A 205 2.07 16.76 16.04
C GLN A 205 2.92 15.72 16.76
N HIS A 206 3.34 14.66 16.07
CA HIS A 206 4.11 13.55 16.65
C HIS A 206 5.59 13.57 16.23
N TYR A 207 6.06 14.70 15.73
CA TYR A 207 7.36 14.85 15.07
C TYR A 207 8.50 14.18 15.84
N ASP A 208 8.69 14.52 17.12
CA ASP A 208 9.88 14.10 17.85
C ASP A 208 9.86 12.59 18.15
N LYS A 209 8.71 12.02 18.52
CA LYS A 209 8.56 10.56 18.70
C LYS A 209 8.71 9.82 17.37
N PHE A 210 8.04 10.29 16.31
CA PHE A 210 8.09 9.66 14.99
C PHE A 210 9.51 9.63 14.42
N PHE A 211 10.18 10.78 14.34
CA PHE A 211 11.51 10.84 13.73
C PHE A 211 12.59 10.19 14.60
N SER A 212 12.41 10.13 15.92
CA SER A 212 13.30 9.34 16.79
C SER A 212 13.23 7.84 16.50
N GLU A 213 12.03 7.30 16.24
CA GLU A 213 11.89 5.91 15.80
C GLU A 213 12.36 5.71 14.34
N TYR A 214 12.05 6.67 13.46
CA TYR A 214 12.43 6.61 12.05
C TYR A 214 13.95 6.62 11.84
N GLU A 215 14.70 7.36 12.66
CA GLU A 215 16.16 7.38 12.61
C GLU A 215 16.76 5.98 12.82
N LYS A 216 16.13 5.11 13.61
CA LYS A 216 16.56 3.72 13.81
C LYS A 216 16.52 2.93 12.51
N LEU A 217 15.47 3.14 11.69
CA LEU A 217 15.35 2.49 10.37
C LEU A 217 16.45 2.93 9.39
N LEU A 218 16.92 4.17 9.50
CA LEU A 218 18.04 4.67 8.68
C LEU A 218 19.40 4.06 9.10
N HIS A 219 19.47 3.45 10.28
CA HIS A 219 20.62 2.71 10.78
C HIS A 219 20.42 1.19 10.71
N SER A 220 19.33 0.71 10.08
CA SER A 220 19.04 -0.72 9.98
C SER A 220 20.17 -1.49 9.29
N GLU A 221 20.48 -2.67 9.83
CA GLU A 221 21.37 -3.65 9.19
C GLU A 221 20.67 -4.35 8.01
N ASN A 222 19.32 -4.31 7.96
CA ASN A 222 18.56 -4.79 6.82
C ASN A 222 18.68 -3.77 5.68
N TYR A 223 19.45 -4.14 4.65
CA TYR A 223 19.67 -3.30 3.47
C TYR A 223 18.36 -2.81 2.82
N VAL A 224 17.34 -3.66 2.73
CA VAL A 224 16.07 -3.29 2.10
C VAL A 224 15.33 -2.28 2.96
N THR A 225 15.22 -2.53 4.28
CA THR A 225 14.58 -1.60 5.22
C THR A 225 15.30 -0.25 5.24
N LYS A 226 16.63 -0.25 5.36
CA LYS A 226 17.45 0.98 5.31
C LYS A 226 17.21 1.77 4.02
N ARG A 227 17.26 1.09 2.86
CA ARG A 227 17.08 1.73 1.56
C ARG A 227 15.67 2.30 1.38
N GLN A 228 14.64 1.51 1.67
CA GLN A 228 13.25 1.93 1.48
C GLN A 228 12.86 3.04 2.45
N SER A 229 13.37 3.00 3.69
CA SER A 229 13.17 4.07 4.68
C SER A 229 13.84 5.36 4.22
N LEU A 230 15.06 5.31 3.70
CA LEU A 230 15.73 6.50 3.17
C LEU A 230 15.00 7.10 1.96
N LYS A 231 14.49 6.25 1.06
CA LYS A 231 13.67 6.68 -0.06
C LYS A 231 12.37 7.33 0.41
N LEU A 232 11.65 6.70 1.34
CA LEU A 232 10.42 7.21 1.89
C LEU A 232 10.64 8.53 2.65
N LEU A 233 11.74 8.68 3.39
CA LEU A 233 12.12 9.95 4.00
C LEU A 233 12.23 11.06 2.94
N GLY A 234 12.90 10.79 1.83
CA GLY A 234 12.97 11.72 0.70
C GLY A 234 11.59 12.09 0.17
N GLU A 235 10.72 11.10 -0.08
CA GLU A 235 9.33 11.34 -0.52
C GLU A 235 8.53 12.21 0.48
N LEU A 236 8.67 11.97 1.78
CA LEU A 236 7.97 12.72 2.82
C LEU A 236 8.45 14.16 2.92
N LEU A 237 9.76 14.40 2.89
CA LEU A 237 10.34 15.74 2.99
C LEU A 237 10.07 16.59 1.73
N LEU A 238 9.83 15.95 0.58
CA LEU A 238 9.55 16.63 -0.68
C LEU A 238 8.07 16.93 -0.92
N ASP A 239 7.19 16.34 -0.11
CA ASP A 239 5.77 16.60 -0.24
C ASP A 239 5.46 18.03 0.23
N ARG A 240 4.77 18.80 -0.60
CA ARG A 240 4.42 20.19 -0.31
C ARG A 240 3.60 20.35 0.98
N HIS A 241 2.82 19.34 1.35
CA HIS A 241 2.01 19.38 2.58
C HIS A 241 2.89 19.23 3.83
N ASN A 242 4.11 18.71 3.69
CA ASN A 242 5.05 18.48 4.78
C ASN A 242 6.09 19.60 4.91
N PHE A 243 5.81 20.81 4.42
CA PHE A 243 6.77 21.92 4.43
C PHE A 243 7.30 22.26 5.84
N THR A 244 6.41 22.28 6.84
CA THR A 244 6.78 22.55 8.24
C THR A 244 7.69 21.45 8.79
N ILE A 245 7.31 20.18 8.54
CA ILE A 245 8.09 19.00 8.91
C ILE A 245 9.47 19.03 8.26
N MET A 246 9.53 19.29 6.96
CA MET A 246 10.77 19.42 6.21
C MET A 246 11.66 20.51 6.81
N THR A 247 11.12 21.70 7.07
CA THR A 247 11.88 22.84 7.62
C THR A 247 12.45 22.50 9.00
N LYS A 248 11.68 21.83 9.87
CA LYS A 248 12.15 21.35 11.18
C LYS A 248 13.20 20.23 11.05
N TYR A 249 13.10 19.39 10.02
CA TYR A 249 14.05 18.30 9.78
C TYR A 249 15.41 18.82 9.31
N ILE A 250 15.41 19.76 8.37
CA ILE A 250 16.65 20.30 7.82
C ILE A 250 17.42 21.19 8.80
N SER A 251 16.74 21.79 9.78
CA SER A 251 17.38 22.68 10.76
C SER A 251 18.17 21.94 11.85
N LYS A 252 18.05 20.61 11.96
CA LYS A 252 18.80 19.80 12.96
C LYS A 252 20.16 19.37 12.37
N PRO A 253 21.30 19.81 12.94
CA PRO A 253 22.64 19.45 12.43
C PRO A 253 22.91 17.94 12.38
N GLU A 254 22.36 17.17 13.33
CA GLU A 254 22.50 15.71 13.36
C GLU A 254 21.90 15.03 12.11
N ASN A 255 20.78 15.56 11.60
CA ASN A 255 20.15 15.04 10.38
C ASN A 255 21.04 15.28 9.15
N LEU A 256 21.70 16.44 9.07
CA LEU A 256 22.66 16.74 8.00
C LEU A 256 23.87 15.81 8.07
N LYS A 257 24.44 15.64 9.27
CA LYS A 257 25.56 14.72 9.52
C LYS A 257 25.21 13.29 9.13
N LEU A 258 24.01 12.81 9.49
CA LEU A 258 23.51 11.49 9.08
C LEU A 258 23.47 11.35 7.56
N MET A 259 22.86 12.31 6.86
CA MET A 259 22.79 12.27 5.38
C MET A 259 24.17 12.32 4.74
N MET A 260 25.11 13.11 5.27
CA MET A 260 26.50 13.15 4.79
C MET A 260 27.24 11.83 4.99
N ASN A 261 26.99 11.13 6.10
CA ASN A 261 27.53 9.80 6.33
C ASN A 261 26.93 8.78 5.35
N LEU A 262 25.62 8.85 5.07
CA LEU A 262 24.95 7.97 4.10
C LEU A 262 25.41 8.20 2.65
N LEU A 263 25.85 9.40 2.29
CA LEU A 263 26.53 9.66 1.00
C LEU A 263 27.84 8.89 0.83
N ARG A 264 28.43 8.41 1.93
CA ARG A 264 29.64 7.61 1.96
C ARG A 264 29.38 6.13 2.28
N ASP A 265 28.11 5.70 2.28
CA ASP A 265 27.73 4.32 2.54
C ASP A 265 28.35 3.37 1.50
N LYS A 266 28.65 2.13 1.88
CA LYS A 266 29.19 1.10 0.99
C LYS A 266 28.29 0.79 -0.22
N SER A 267 26.98 1.03 -0.11
CA SER A 267 26.01 0.78 -1.18
C SER A 267 25.74 2.04 -2.03
N ARG A 268 26.03 1.96 -3.32
CA ARG A 268 25.73 3.04 -4.29
C ARG A 268 24.25 3.43 -4.33
N ASN A 269 23.34 2.49 -4.09
CA ASN A 269 21.91 2.78 -4.04
C ASN A 269 21.53 3.59 -2.79
N ILE A 270 22.15 3.30 -1.64
CA ILE A 270 21.96 4.11 -0.42
C ILE A 270 22.51 5.52 -0.64
N GLN A 271 23.71 5.64 -1.21
CA GLN A 271 24.30 6.94 -1.54
C GLN A 271 23.38 7.77 -2.46
N PHE A 272 22.74 7.13 -3.44
CA PHE A 272 21.84 7.80 -4.38
C PHE A 272 20.57 8.31 -3.69
N GLU A 273 19.91 7.51 -2.85
CA GLU A 273 18.74 7.96 -2.09
C GLU A 273 19.14 9.05 -1.06
N ALA A 274 20.32 8.92 -0.43
CA ALA A 274 20.87 9.93 0.49
C ALA A 274 21.12 11.26 -0.23
N PHE A 275 21.60 11.22 -1.48
CA PHE A 275 21.79 12.41 -2.30
C PHE A 275 20.48 13.13 -2.58
N HIS A 276 19.39 12.40 -2.83
CA HIS A 276 18.08 13.02 -3.00
C HIS A 276 17.65 13.79 -1.76
N VAL A 277 17.87 13.27 -0.55
CA VAL A 277 17.59 14.00 0.69
C VAL A 277 18.56 15.17 0.88
N PHE A 278 19.86 14.92 0.67
CA PHE A 278 20.94 15.91 0.87
C PHE A 278 20.82 17.13 -0.04
N LYS A 279 20.44 16.94 -1.31
CA LYS A 279 20.23 18.07 -2.24
C LYS A 279 19.25 19.10 -1.67
N HIS A 280 18.22 18.65 -0.96
CA HIS A 280 17.20 19.54 -0.41
C HIS A 280 17.62 20.16 0.93
N LEU A 281 18.44 19.45 1.70
CA LEU A 281 19.16 20.04 2.84
C LEU A 281 20.05 21.19 2.35
N GLY A 282 20.94 20.93 1.38
CA GLY A 282 21.96 21.89 0.92
C GLY A 282 21.42 23.11 0.15
N LEU A 283 20.35 22.95 -0.65
CA LEU A 283 19.78 24.06 -1.42
C LEU A 283 19.18 25.18 -0.55
N ARG A 284 18.84 24.91 0.71
CA ARG A 284 18.38 25.96 1.65
C ARG A 284 19.49 26.55 2.50
N PHE A 285 20.47 25.75 2.93
CA PHE A 285 21.65 26.29 3.62
C PHE A 285 22.47 27.23 2.73
N GLY A 286 22.49 27.02 1.40
CA GLY A 286 23.15 27.94 0.46
C GLY A 286 22.32 29.16 0.05
N GLY A 287 21.03 29.23 0.39
CA GLY A 287 20.14 30.34 0.00
C GLY A 287 20.12 31.50 0.99
N ASP A 288 20.29 31.19 2.29
CA ASP A 288 20.20 32.20 3.35
C ASP A 288 21.49 33.02 3.52
N GLU A 289 22.64 32.54 3.05
CA GLU A 289 23.89 33.33 3.05
C GLU A 289 23.99 34.31 1.86
N VAL A 290 23.33 34.02 0.74
CA VAL A 290 23.38 34.91 -0.45
C VAL A 290 22.45 36.13 -0.27
N GLY A 291 21.35 35.99 0.48
CA GLY A 291 20.44 37.11 0.78
C GLY A 291 20.93 38.08 1.86
N ALA A 292 21.90 37.67 2.69
CA ALA A 292 22.51 38.51 3.71
C ALA A 292 23.68 39.35 3.17
N ALA A 293 24.41 38.83 2.17
CA ALA A 293 25.50 39.56 1.51
C ALA A 293 25.00 40.73 0.64
N ASP A 294 23.82 40.60 0.01
CA ASP A 294 23.26 41.64 -0.86
C ASP A 294 22.64 42.83 -0.10
N LYS A 295 22.35 42.68 1.20
CA LYS A 295 21.88 43.80 2.05
C LYS A 295 23.01 44.62 2.68
N ALA A 296 24.27 44.18 2.58
CA ALA A 296 25.42 44.89 3.14
C ALA A 296 26.12 45.85 2.16
N VAL A 297 25.75 45.82 0.86
CA VAL A 297 26.42 46.64 -0.18
C VAL A 297 25.54 47.81 -0.69
N GLY A 298 24.25 47.85 -0.35
CA GLY A 298 23.28 48.84 -0.85
C GLY A 298 23.22 50.15 -0.05
N GLY A 299 24.35 50.73 0.36
CA GLY A 299 24.36 51.88 1.27
C GLY A 299 25.48 52.88 1.05
N ALA A 300 25.62 53.47 -0.13
CA ALA A 300 26.31 54.76 -0.29
C ALA A 300 26.03 55.46 -1.64
N SER A 301 25.68 56.74 -1.54
CA SER A 301 25.88 57.86 -2.49
C SER A 301 24.95 58.03 -3.71
N GLY A 302 24.37 59.23 -3.77
CA GLY A 302 23.52 59.76 -4.83
C GLY A 302 24.28 60.41 -6.02
N PRO A 303 23.64 61.29 -6.82
CA PRO A 303 23.62 61.16 -8.27
C PRO A 303 24.54 62.14 -9.01
N ALA A 304 24.98 61.76 -10.22
CA ALA A 304 25.50 62.69 -11.21
C ALA A 304 25.09 62.27 -12.64
N GLN A 305 24.51 63.22 -13.37
CA GLN A 305 24.08 63.11 -14.76
C GLN A 305 25.27 63.11 -15.74
N GLY A 306 25.18 62.34 -16.83
CA GLY A 306 26.09 62.42 -17.97
C GLY A 306 25.54 61.65 -19.18
N LYS A 307 25.47 62.32 -20.34
CA LYS A 307 24.81 61.90 -21.58
C LYS A 307 25.57 60.81 -22.38
N LEU A 308 24.78 60.00 -23.07
CA LEU A 308 24.96 59.18 -24.29
C LEU A 308 26.00 59.70 -25.33
N PRO A 309 26.60 58.84 -26.20
CA PRO A 309 25.85 58.29 -27.35
C PRO A 309 26.14 56.84 -27.79
N ASP A 310 25.21 56.40 -28.65
CA ASP A 310 25.08 55.17 -29.44
C ASP A 310 26.37 54.55 -29.98
N GLU A 311 26.49 53.21 -29.86
CA GLU A 311 27.16 52.42 -30.88
C GLU A 311 26.64 50.96 -30.96
N ALA A 312 26.15 50.64 -32.16
CA ALA A 312 26.10 49.35 -32.87
C ALA A 312 25.80 48.04 -32.09
N ALA A 313 24.63 47.47 -32.40
CA ALA A 313 24.31 46.06 -32.20
C ALA A 313 25.06 45.15 -33.20
N PRO A 314 25.56 43.97 -32.76
CA PRO A 314 25.80 42.83 -33.65
C PRO A 314 24.74 41.73 -33.50
N GLN A 315 24.44 41.12 -34.65
CA GLN A 315 23.47 40.04 -34.87
C GLN A 315 23.83 38.70 -34.18
N PRO A 316 22.85 37.79 -34.00
CA PRO A 316 23.01 36.60 -33.15
C PRO A 316 23.80 35.51 -33.86
N VAL A 317 24.83 34.98 -33.18
CA VAL A 317 25.60 33.84 -33.66
C VAL A 317 25.03 32.55 -33.08
N SER A 318 24.79 31.61 -33.99
CA SER A 318 24.31 30.24 -33.88
C SER A 318 24.61 29.45 -32.59
N SER A 319 23.59 28.75 -32.13
CA SER A 319 23.57 27.66 -31.15
C SER A 319 24.54 26.51 -31.49
N PRO A 320 25.15 25.84 -30.49
CA PRO A 320 25.65 24.49 -30.64
C PRO A 320 24.69 23.46 -30.00
N SER A 321 24.05 22.72 -30.89
CA SER A 321 23.84 21.26 -30.91
C SER A 321 23.74 20.48 -29.59
N SER A 322 22.56 19.88 -29.44
CA SER A 322 22.22 18.72 -28.63
C SER A 322 23.26 17.59 -28.67
N LEU A 323 23.80 17.22 -27.50
CA LEU A 323 24.48 15.94 -27.28
C LEU A 323 23.44 14.82 -27.13
N THR A 324 23.23 14.06 -28.20
CA THR A 324 22.56 12.76 -28.17
C THR A 324 23.51 11.71 -27.59
N MET A 325 23.15 11.13 -26.45
CA MET A 325 23.85 9.95 -25.91
C MET A 325 23.44 8.69 -26.68
N SER A 326 24.42 8.07 -27.32
CA SER A 326 24.33 6.78 -28.00
C SER A 326 24.26 5.62 -27.01
N PHE A 327 23.20 4.81 -27.10
CA PHE A 327 23.10 3.50 -26.44
C PHE A 327 23.86 2.43 -27.24
N PRO A 328 24.65 1.53 -26.60
CA PRO A 328 25.19 0.36 -27.29
C PRO A 328 24.10 -0.71 -27.46
N ARG A 329 23.87 -1.13 -28.72
CA ARG A 329 23.07 -2.32 -29.07
C ARG A 329 23.83 -3.60 -28.67
N LEU A 330 23.20 -4.44 -27.85
CA LEU A 330 23.62 -5.83 -27.65
C LEU A 330 23.35 -6.63 -28.92
N ARG A 331 24.41 -7.23 -29.48
CA ARG A 331 24.35 -8.25 -30.54
C ARG A 331 23.90 -9.58 -29.92
N SER A 332 22.88 -10.19 -30.51
CA SER A 332 22.53 -11.61 -30.34
C SER A 332 22.93 -12.39 -31.59
N SER A 333 23.84 -13.34 -31.44
CA SER A 333 24.19 -14.38 -32.42
C SER A 333 25.10 -15.38 -31.70
N GLY A 334 24.87 -16.69 -31.61
CA GLY A 334 23.80 -17.58 -32.05
C GLY A 334 24.30 -19.02 -31.89
N VAL A 335 23.44 -19.97 -31.50
CA VAL A 335 23.57 -21.44 -31.62
C VAL A 335 22.14 -21.97 -31.37
N GLY A 336 21.51 -22.92 -32.04
CA GLY A 336 21.80 -23.85 -33.13
C GLY A 336 20.50 -24.65 -33.33
N HIS A 337 20.18 -25.01 -34.57
CA HIS A 337 19.00 -25.79 -34.93
C HIS A 337 19.05 -27.22 -34.34
N HIS A 338 17.92 -27.69 -33.80
CA HIS A 338 17.47 -29.06 -34.02
C HIS A 338 15.94 -29.14 -34.08
N SER A 339 15.50 -29.88 -35.08
CA SER A 339 14.16 -30.19 -35.58
C SER A 339 13.37 -31.17 -34.72
N SER A 340 12.04 -31.00 -34.61
CA SER A 340 11.08 -32.08 -34.85
C SER A 340 9.63 -31.57 -34.94
N SER A 341 9.08 -31.68 -36.15
CA SER A 341 7.71 -32.08 -36.54
C SER A 341 6.52 -31.83 -35.61
N ALA A 342 5.61 -30.96 -36.05
CA ALA A 342 4.18 -30.99 -35.70
C ALA A 342 3.37 -31.23 -36.98
N GLU A 343 2.60 -32.31 -36.99
CA GLU A 343 1.77 -32.77 -38.09
C GLU A 343 0.56 -31.86 -38.32
N SER A 344 0.29 -31.64 -39.60
CA SER A 344 -0.87 -31.02 -40.21
C SER A 344 -2.10 -31.92 -40.14
N TYR A 345 -3.28 -31.39 -39.76
CA TYR A 345 -4.57 -31.91 -40.23
C TYR A 345 -5.63 -30.79 -40.29
N ILE A 346 -5.93 -30.32 -41.51
CA ILE A 346 -7.21 -29.76 -41.96
C ILE A 346 -7.46 -30.44 -43.33
N PRO A 347 -8.63 -31.06 -43.57
CA PRO A 347 -9.69 -30.48 -44.42
C PRO A 347 -11.09 -30.84 -43.87
N THR A 348 -12.25 -30.29 -44.20
CA THR A 348 -12.84 -29.38 -45.21
C THR A 348 -14.28 -29.20 -44.67
N GLY A 349 -14.87 -28.02 -44.55
CA GLY A 349 -15.42 -27.27 -45.67
C GLY A 349 -16.57 -28.03 -46.34
N ASP A 350 -17.82 -27.83 -45.89
CA ASP A 350 -18.94 -27.86 -46.83
C ASP A 350 -20.00 -26.80 -46.49
N HIS A 351 -20.32 -26.04 -47.53
CA HIS A 351 -21.32 -24.99 -47.56
C HIS A 351 -22.66 -25.63 -47.92
N THR A 352 -23.75 -25.20 -47.31
CA THR A 352 -25.02 -25.03 -48.03
C THR A 352 -25.93 -24.06 -47.29
N ALA A 353 -26.58 -23.23 -48.09
CA ALA A 353 -27.37 -22.08 -47.70
C ALA A 353 -28.88 -22.41 -47.67
N ARG A 354 -29.63 -21.48 -47.04
CA ARG A 354 -31.08 -21.21 -47.21
C ARG A 354 -32.06 -22.25 -46.66
N LEU A 355 -32.77 -21.88 -45.60
CA LEU A 355 -34.06 -21.15 -45.66
C LEU A 355 -34.32 -20.40 -44.36
#